data_AF-A0A0R2IAK9-F1
#
_entry.id   AF-A0A0R2IAK9-F1
#
_cell.length_a   1.000
_cell.length_b   1.000
_cell.length_c   1.000
_cell.angle_alpha   90.00
_cell.angle_beta   90.00
_cell.angle_gamma   90.00
#
_symmetry.space_group_name_H-M   'P 1'
#
loop_
_entity.id
_entity.type
_entity.pdbx_description
1 polymer ?
#
loop_
_entity_poly.entity_id
_entity_poly.type
_entity_poly.pdbx_seq_one_letter_code
_entity_poly.pdbx_strand_id
1 'polypeptide(L)' 'MEMNEQAIQNINKSDFEFTDEKDNKIDLSKVAEEPKGTEYDFRLNNHIVQDNMTENQMEETVNHLFAA' A
#
# COMPACT_ATOMS: atom_id res chain seq x y z
N MET A 1 9.60 -8.91 1.89
CA MET A 1 8.54 -7.99 2.31
C MET A 1 7.66 -8.72 3.28
N GLU A 2 7.52 -8.20 4.48
CA GLU A 2 6.63 -8.73 5.51
C GLU A 2 5.79 -7.56 6.05
N MET A 3 4.60 -7.39 5.47
CA MET A 3 3.63 -6.43 6.00
C MET A 3 2.89 -7.04 7.19
N ASN A 4 2.69 -6.25 8.24
CA ASN A 4 1.98 -6.68 9.42
C ASN A 4 0.48 -6.89 9.11
N GLU A 5 -0.07 -8.07 9.44
CA GLU A 5 -1.48 -8.40 9.17
C GLU A 5 -2.46 -7.41 9.81
N GLN A 6 -2.18 -6.92 11.01
CA GLN A 6 -3.00 -5.92 11.70
C GLN A 6 -2.92 -4.56 10.98
N ALA A 7 -1.75 -4.19 10.46
CA ALA A 7 -1.60 -3.00 9.64
C ALA A 7 -2.44 -3.07 8.35
N ILE A 8 -2.41 -4.22 7.66
CA ILE A 8 -3.25 -4.49 6.48
C ILE A 8 -4.74 -4.37 6.83
N GLN A 9 -5.17 -4.93 7.97
CA GLN A 9 -6.56 -4.79 8.41
C GLN A 9 -6.95 -3.35 8.76
N ASN A 10 -6.03 -2.58 9.35
CA ASN A 10 -6.27 -1.20 9.76
C ASN A 10 -6.39 -0.26 8.56
N ILE A 11 -5.50 -0.39 7.56
CA ILE A 11 -5.63 0.40 6.32
C ILE A 11 -6.93 0.05 5.56
N ASN A 12 -7.33 -1.23 5.53
CA ASN A 12 -8.58 -1.66 4.90
C ASN A 12 -9.86 -1.11 5.57
N LYS A 13 -9.75 -0.60 6.81
CA LYS A 13 -10.83 0.10 7.53
C LYS A 13 -10.75 1.62 7.41
N SER A 14 -9.72 2.14 6.76
CA SER A 14 -9.45 3.56 6.60
C SER A 14 -9.85 4.06 5.21
N ASP A 15 -9.78 5.38 5.03
CA ASP A 15 -9.96 6.03 3.72
C ASP A 15 -8.69 6.00 2.86
N PHE A 16 -7.61 5.37 3.34
CA PHE A 16 -6.36 5.21 2.62
C PHE A 16 -6.34 3.93 1.77
N GLU A 17 -5.65 3.99 0.64
CA GLU A 17 -5.43 2.84 -0.22
C GLU A 17 -4.12 2.94 -1.01
N PHE A 18 -3.65 1.81 -1.51
CA PHE A 18 -2.57 1.73 -2.48
C PHE A 18 -3.12 1.30 -3.83
N THR A 19 -2.69 1.95 -4.91
CA THR A 19 -3.06 1.59 -6.28
C THR A 19 -1.84 1.31 -7.14
N ASP A 20 -2.02 0.51 -8.20
CA ASP A 20 -1.03 0.36 -9.27
C ASP A 20 -0.99 1.59 -10.20
N GLU A 21 -0.08 1.56 -11.17
CA GLU A 21 0.07 2.54 -12.27
C GLU A 21 -1.19 2.72 -13.16
N LYS A 22 -2.20 1.87 -13.00
CA LYS A 22 -3.49 1.90 -13.73
C LYS A 22 -4.66 2.28 -12.81
N ASP A 23 -4.39 2.84 -11.64
CA ASP A 23 -5.38 3.22 -10.62
C ASP A 23 -6.17 2.04 -10.02
N ASN A 24 -5.70 0.80 -10.16
CA ASN A 24 -6.34 -0.36 -9.55
C ASN A 24 -5.86 -0.53 -8.11
N LYS A 25 -6.80 -0.70 -7.18
CA LYS A 25 -6.50 -1.00 -5.79
C LYS A 25 -5.69 -2.30 -5.66
N ILE A 26 -4.60 -2.23 -4.92
CA ILE A 26 -3.72 -3.36 -4.62
C ILE A 26 -4.24 -4.15 -3.42
N ASP A 27 -4.18 -5.48 -3.52
CA ASP A 27 -4.33 -6.37 -2.38
C ASP A 27 -2.98 -6.51 -1.67
N LEU A 28 -2.81 -5.75 -0.58
CA LEU A 28 -1.57 -5.72 0.20
C LEU A 28 -1.18 -7.10 0.78
N SER A 29 -2.14 -8.04 0.90
CA SER A 29 -1.83 -9.40 1.35
C SER A 29 -1.13 -10.27 0.28
N LYS A 30 -1.15 -9.83 -0.98
CA LYS A 30 -0.59 -10.55 -2.14
C LYS A 30 0.53 -9.79 -2.83
N VAL A 31 0.97 -8.68 -2.27
CA VAL A 31 1.93 -7.80 -2.95
C VAL A 31 3.30 -8.45 -3.18
N ALA A 32 3.63 -9.49 -2.42
CA ALA A 32 4.83 -10.31 -2.66
C ALA A 32 4.75 -11.17 -3.95
N GLU A 33 3.55 -11.33 -4.52
CA GLU A 33 3.29 -12.02 -5.78
C GLU A 33 3.35 -11.05 -6.98
N GLU A 34 3.35 -9.74 -6.74
CA GLU A 34 3.44 -8.73 -7.79
C GLU A 34 4.84 -8.72 -8.45
N PRO A 35 4.94 -8.27 -9.72
CA PRO A 35 6.21 -8.14 -10.39
C PRO A 35 7.15 -7.19 -9.64
N LYS A 36 8.43 -7.58 -9.54
CA LYS A 36 9.44 -6.72 -8.91
C LYS A 36 9.60 -5.41 -9.66
N GLY A 37 9.69 -4.32 -8.90
CA GLY A 37 9.87 -2.99 -9.45
C GLY A 37 8.57 -2.34 -9.90
N THR A 38 7.43 -2.89 -9.47
CA THR A 38 6.14 -2.21 -9.56
C THR A 38 6.17 -0.99 -8.65
N GLU A 39 5.69 0.12 -9.18
CA GLU A 39 5.50 1.38 -8.45
C GLU A 39 4.04 1.50 -8.02
N TYR A 40 3.82 2.10 -6.85
CA TYR A 40 2.51 2.23 -6.23
C TYR A 40 2.21 3.67 -5.85
N ASP A 41 0.94 4.04 -5.92
CA ASP A 41 0.46 5.31 -5.37
C ASP A 41 -0.22 5.07 -4.03
N PHE A 42 0.14 5.88 -3.04
CA PHE A 42 -0.60 5.97 -1.77
C PHE A 42 -1.64 7.08 -1.86
N ARG A 43 -2.90 6.74 -1.60
CA ARG A 43 -4.04 7.64 -1.79
C ARG A 43 -4.85 7.80 -0.52
N LEU A 44 -5.47 8.96 -0.37
CA LEU A 44 -6.49 9.27 0.64
C LEU A 44 -7.72 9.82 -0.08
N ASN A 45 -8.87 9.15 0.05
CA ASN A 45 -10.11 9.58 -0.62
C ASN A 45 -9.91 9.85 -2.13
N ASN A 46 -9.22 8.95 -2.84
CA ASN A 46 -8.89 9.05 -4.27
C ASN A 46 -7.97 10.24 -4.65
N HIS A 47 -7.33 10.89 -3.67
CA HIS A 47 -6.26 11.86 -3.91
C HIS A 47 -4.89 11.22 -3.66
N ILE A 48 -3.97 11.37 -4.61
CA ILE A 48 -2.58 10.93 -4.45
C ILE A 48 -1.93 11.74 -3.33
N VAL A 49 -1.52 11.05 -2.27
CA VAL A 49 -0.71 11.58 -1.17
C VAL A 49 0.76 11.44 -1.51
N GLN A 50 1.13 10.31 -2.11
CA GLN A 50 2.47 10.02 -2.57
C GLN A 50 2.42 9.09 -3.79
N ASP A 51 3.17 9.44 -4.84
CA ASP A 51 3.25 8.69 -6.10
C ASP A 51 4.57 7.91 -6.23
N ASN A 52 4.58 6.97 -7.16
CA ASN A 52 5.77 6.22 -7.59
C ASN A 52 6.53 5.56 -6.43
N MET A 53 5.80 5.05 -5.44
CA MET A 53 6.39 4.39 -4.28
C MET A 53 6.91 3.02 -4.67
N THR A 54 8.13 2.73 -4.24
CA THR A 54 8.64 1.36 -4.31
C THR A 54 7.90 0.45 -3.34
N GLU A 55 7.92 -0.84 -3.64
CA GLU A 55 7.58 -1.94 -2.74
C GLU A 55 7.99 -1.68 -1.27
N ASN A 56 9.26 -1.35 -1.02
CA ASN A 56 9.76 -1.12 0.34
C ASN A 56 9.14 0.10 1.01
N GLN A 57 8.92 1.20 0.27
CA GLN A 57 8.31 2.41 0.83
C GLN A 57 6.85 2.18 1.19
N MET A 58 6.13 1.40 0.39
CA MET A 58 4.76 0.99 0.71
C MET A 58 4.74 0.11 1.97
N GLU A 59 5.62 -0.89 2.09
CA GLU A 59 5.76 -1.71 3.30
C GLU A 59 6.02 -0.87 4.55
N GLU A 60 7.00 0.04 4.48
CA GLU A 60 7.30 0.97 5.59
C GLU A 60 6.11 1.85 5.94
N THR A 61 5.40 2.38 4.94
CA THR A 61 4.23 3.24 5.15
C THR A 61 3.09 2.49 5.82
N VAL A 62 2.78 1.28 5.34
CA VAL A 62 1.75 0.42 5.93
C VAL A 62 2.09 0.11 7.38
N ASN A 63 3.31 -0.38 7.63
CA ASN A 63 3.73 -0.77 8.97
C ASN A 63 3.84 0.44 9.92
N HIS A 64 4.32 1.59 9.45
CA HIS A 64 4.51 2.78 10.29
C HIS A 64 3.19 3.46 10.64
N LEU A 65 2.27 3.59 9.67
CA LEU A 65 1.04 4.34 9.86
C LEU A 65 -0.09 3.49 10.45
N PHE A 66 -0.08 2.16 10.23
CA PHE A 66 -1.22 1.31 10.52
C PHE A 66 -0.94 0.11 11.44
N ALA A 67 0.31 -0.19 11.84
CA ALA A 67 0.59 -1.33 12.73
C ALA A 67 0.32 -1.08 14.23
N ALA A 68 -0.26 0.06 14.59
CA ALA A 68 -0.58 0.45 15.97
C ALA A 68 -1.87 -0.20 16.51
#